data_AF-A0A420DMZ6-F1
#
_entry.id   AF-A0A420DMZ6-F1
#
_cell.length_a   1.000
_cell.length_b   1.000
_cell.length_c   1.000
_cell.angle_alpha   90.00
_cell.angle_beta   90.00
_cell.angle_gamma   90.00
#
_symmetry.space_group_name_H-M   'P 1'
#
loop_
_entity.id
_entity.type
_entity.pdbx_description
1 polymer ?
#
loop_
_entity_poly.entity_id
_entity_poly.type
_entity_poly.pdbx_seq_one_letter_code
_entity_poly.pdbx_strand_id
1 'polypeptide(L)'
;MPLTTFHDRRYQWSQAKSLMPPQAQCERGPQGALVPDSDEEMDHIAVVYDKGETPPKITIKQVSGSVHQVFADGIAVAIVARASGDAPNPSDVLLVERGVHS
;
A
#
# COMPACT_ATOMS: atom_id res chain seq x y z
N MET A 1 -37.42 -3.85 -12.07
CA MET A 1 -36.42 -3.62 -11.01
C MET A 1 -35.43 -4.78 -11.04
N PRO A 2 -34.29 -4.70 -11.76
CA PRO A 2 -33.22 -5.68 -11.58
C PRO A 2 -32.19 -5.17 -10.56
N LEU A 3 -31.70 -6.10 -9.73
CA LEU A 3 -30.68 -5.86 -8.71
C LEU A 3 -29.39 -5.34 -9.35
N THR A 4 -28.87 -4.25 -8.82
CA THR A 4 -27.53 -3.72 -9.12
C THR A 4 -26.49 -4.74 -8.67
N THR A 5 -25.81 -5.36 -9.64
CA THR A 5 -24.64 -6.19 -9.41
C THR A 5 -23.52 -5.27 -8.91
N PHE A 6 -23.08 -5.46 -7.66
CA PHE A 6 -21.84 -4.85 -7.16
C PHE A 6 -20.72 -5.34 -8.07
N HIS A 7 -20.15 -4.43 -8.88
CA HIS A 7 -18.93 -4.72 -9.61
C HIS A 7 -17.84 -4.90 -8.56
N ASP A 8 -17.45 -6.15 -8.36
CA ASP A 8 -16.18 -6.53 -7.78
C ASP A 8 -15.08 -5.94 -8.67
N ARG A 9 -14.72 -4.67 -8.40
CA ARG A 9 -13.55 -3.99 -8.98
C ARG A 9 -12.31 -4.71 -8.47
N ARG A 10 -12.04 -5.87 -9.05
CA ARG A 10 -10.82 -6.63 -8.79
C ARG A 10 -9.66 -5.83 -9.35
N TYR A 11 -8.94 -5.17 -8.46
CA TYR A 11 -7.69 -4.44 -8.71
C TYR A 11 -6.80 -5.20 -9.71
N GLN A 12 -6.37 -4.53 -10.79
CA GLN A 12 -5.59 -5.13 -11.87
C GLN A 12 -4.10 -5.18 -11.55
N TRP A 13 -3.74 -5.89 -10.48
CA TRP A 13 -2.37 -5.94 -9.94
C TRP A 13 -1.30 -6.41 -10.92
N SER A 14 -1.65 -7.13 -11.99
CA SER A 14 -0.68 -7.52 -13.02
C SER A 14 -0.10 -6.34 -13.81
N GLN A 15 -0.71 -5.16 -13.72
CA GLN A 15 -0.28 -3.96 -14.46
C GLN A 15 0.44 -2.92 -13.57
N ALA A 16 0.47 -3.13 -12.26
CA ALA A 16 1.10 -2.25 -11.28
C ALA A 16 2.62 -2.12 -11.50
N LYS A 17 3.14 -0.90 -11.61
CA LYS A 17 4.58 -0.61 -11.70
C LYS A 17 5.10 -0.04 -10.38
N SER A 18 5.91 -0.80 -9.65
CA SER A 18 6.47 -0.34 -8.36
C SER A 18 7.37 0.89 -8.51
N LEU A 19 7.17 1.91 -7.66
CA LEU A 19 8.09 3.03 -7.46
C LEU A 19 8.81 2.90 -6.10
N MET A 20 9.71 1.92 -6.00
CA MET A 20 10.61 1.77 -4.85
C MET A 20 11.69 2.86 -4.87
N PRO A 21 11.90 3.63 -3.79
CA PRO A 21 13.03 4.54 -3.66
C PRO A 21 14.37 3.78 -3.78
N PRO A 22 15.39 4.32 -4.47
CA PRO A 22 16.67 3.63 -4.67
C PRO A 22 17.39 3.22 -3.37
N GLN A 23 17.21 4.00 -2.29
CA GLN A 23 17.81 3.71 -0.98
C GLN A 23 17.11 2.57 -0.21
N ALA A 24 15.86 2.24 -0.55
CA ALA A 24 15.13 1.14 0.11
C ALA A 24 15.69 -0.24 -0.27
N GLN A 25 16.52 -0.38 -1.30
CA GLN A 25 16.98 -1.70 -1.74
C GLN A 25 17.86 -2.45 -0.71
N CYS A 26 18.42 -1.77 0.29
CA CYS A 26 19.35 -2.36 1.26
C CYS A 26 18.92 -2.32 2.74
N GLU A 27 17.71 -1.85 3.06
CA GLU A 27 17.26 -1.81 4.46
C GLU A 27 16.52 -3.10 4.83
N ARG A 28 16.81 -3.61 6.04
CA ARG A 28 16.04 -4.70 6.65
C ARG A 28 14.75 -4.16 7.27
N GLY A 29 13.68 -4.93 7.17
CA GLY A 29 12.38 -4.61 7.75
C GLY A 29 11.36 -4.07 6.73
N PRO A 30 10.15 -3.70 7.19
CA PRO A 30 9.05 -3.30 6.33
C PRO A 30 9.32 -2.03 5.53
N GLN A 31 8.96 -2.03 4.25
CA GLN A 31 9.19 -0.90 3.35
C GLN A 31 7.94 -0.51 2.59
N GLY A 32 7.70 0.80 2.46
CA GLY A 32 6.61 1.32 1.66
C GLY A 32 7.02 1.53 0.20
N ALA A 33 6.12 1.22 -0.72
CA ALA A 33 6.20 1.60 -2.13
C ALA A 33 4.86 2.17 -2.60
N LEU A 34 4.93 3.20 -3.45
CA LEU A 34 3.77 3.67 -4.18
C LEU A 34 3.57 2.80 -5.42
N VAL A 35 2.33 2.37 -5.59
CA VAL A 35 1.90 1.55 -6.71
C VAL A 35 0.89 2.38 -7.51
N PRO A 36 1.35 3.10 -8.56
CA PRO A 36 0.45 3.79 -9.46
C PRO A 36 -0.41 2.78 -10.21
N ASP A 37 -1.72 3.01 -10.21
CA ASP A 37 -2.66 2.34 -11.10
C ASP A 37 -2.75 3.13 -12.42
N SER A 38 -2.66 2.43 -13.55
CA SER A 38 -2.76 3.02 -14.88
C SER A 38 -4.16 3.52 -15.23
N ASP A 39 -5.18 3.13 -14.46
CA ASP A 39 -6.56 3.56 -14.66
C ASP A 39 -6.90 4.88 -13.90
N GLU A 40 -5.87 5.58 -13.37
CA GLU A 40 -5.90 6.93 -12.76
C GLU A 40 -6.87 7.16 -11.58
N GLU A 41 -7.65 6.17 -11.14
CA GLU A 41 -8.68 6.35 -10.12
C GLU A 41 -8.21 6.04 -8.67
N MET A 42 -7.16 5.23 -8.48
CA MET A 42 -6.62 4.90 -7.15
C MET A 42 -5.11 4.63 -7.15
N ASP A 43 -4.33 5.48 -6.49
CA ASP A 43 -2.96 5.14 -6.10
C ASP A 43 -2.97 4.19 -4.90
N HIS A 44 -2.16 3.13 -4.96
CA HIS A 44 -2.08 2.13 -3.91
C HIS A 44 -0.75 2.17 -3.14
N ILE A 45 -0.78 1.64 -1.91
CA ILE A 45 0.39 1.55 -1.03
C ILE A 45 0.71 0.07 -0.88
N ALA A 46 1.93 -0.32 -1.21
CA ALA A 46 2.46 -1.64 -0.91
C ALA A 46 3.42 -1.56 0.27
N VAL A 47 3.25 -2.46 1.22
CA VAL A 47 4.23 -2.76 2.28
C VAL A 47 4.92 -4.06 1.93
N VAL A 48 6.22 -3.97 1.65
CA VAL A 48 7.06 -5.11 1.33
C VAL A 48 7.72 -5.61 2.61
N TYR A 49 7.68 -6.93 2.84
CA TYR A 49 8.29 -7.60 3.99
C TYR A 49 9.08 -8.83 3.54
N ASP A 50 10.04 -9.24 4.37
CA ASP A 50 10.95 -10.35 4.04
C ASP A 50 10.24 -11.71 4.12
N LYS A 51 10.53 -12.57 3.14
CA LYS A 51 9.97 -13.92 3.08
C LYS A 51 10.28 -14.74 4.33
N GLY A 52 9.26 -15.37 4.88
CA GLY A 52 9.35 -16.16 6.12
C GLY A 52 9.21 -15.35 7.40
N GLU A 53 9.09 -14.02 7.33
CA GLU A 53 8.66 -13.21 8.46
C GLU A 53 7.13 -13.21 8.59
N THR A 54 6.63 -12.88 9.78
CA THR A 54 5.18 -12.71 9.99
C THR A 54 4.72 -11.46 9.22
N PRO A 55 3.63 -11.52 8.44
CA PRO A 55 3.11 -10.34 7.74
C PRO A 55 2.85 -9.19 8.73
N PRO A 56 3.32 -7.96 8.44
CA PRO A 56 3.27 -6.89 9.41
C PRO A 56 1.84 -6.40 9.65
N LYS A 57 1.55 -5.98 10.88
CA LYS A 57 0.27 -5.33 11.19
C LYS A 57 0.27 -3.91 10.64
N ILE A 58 -0.68 -3.62 9.76
CA ILE A 58 -0.87 -2.27 9.23
C ILE A 58 -1.74 -1.43 10.16
N THR A 59 -1.28 -0.21 10.44
CA THR A 59 -2.09 0.83 11.08
C THR A 59 -1.93 2.14 10.34
N ILE A 60 -2.99 2.94 10.31
CA ILE A 60 -3.00 4.25 9.64
C ILE A 60 -3.44 5.30 10.64
N LYS A 61 -2.69 6.39 10.71
CA LYS A 61 -2.99 7.52 11.60
C LYS A 61 -3.10 8.81 10.79
N GLN A 62 -4.18 9.55 10.99
CA GLN A 62 -4.28 10.92 10.50
C GLN A 62 -3.32 11.81 11.29
N VAL A 63 -2.41 12.49 10.61
CA VAL A 63 -1.39 13.35 11.23
C VAL A 63 -1.68 14.84 11.06
N SER A 64 -2.36 15.24 9.98
CA SER A 64 -2.84 16.61 9.79
C SER A 64 -3.83 16.70 8.64
N GLY A 65 -5.05 17.17 8.87
CA GLY A 65 -6.04 17.38 7.81
C GLY A 65 -6.20 16.14 6.91
N SER A 66 -5.85 16.27 5.64
CA SER A 66 -5.89 15.17 4.67
C SER A 66 -4.63 14.28 4.63
N VAL A 67 -3.68 14.50 5.53
CA VAL A 67 -2.42 13.75 5.57
C VAL A 67 -2.52 12.59 6.57
N HIS A 68 -2.24 11.40 6.07
CA HIS A 68 -2.26 10.14 6.79
C HIS A 68 -0.88 9.51 6.75
N GLN A 69 -0.49 8.88 7.85
CA GLN A 69 0.76 8.14 7.96
C GLN A 69 0.44 6.66 8.11
N VAL A 70 1.06 5.84 7.27
CA VAL A 70 0.94 4.38 7.29
C VAL A 70 2.10 3.81 8.09
N PHE A 71 1.77 2.87 8.96
CA PHE A 71 2.71 2.15 9.78
C PHE A 71 2.60 0.64 9.54
N ALA A 72 3.75 -0.02 9.53
CA ALA A 72 3.90 -1.46 9.57
C ALA A 72 4.56 -1.82 10.91
N ASP A 73 3.84 -2.52 11.80
CA ASP A 73 4.29 -2.83 13.16
C ASP A 73 4.80 -1.62 13.96
N GLY A 74 4.16 -0.46 13.73
CA GLY A 74 4.52 0.80 14.40
C GLY A 74 5.69 1.56 13.74
N ILE A 75 6.30 1.02 12.69
CA ILE A 75 7.33 1.69 11.89
C ILE A 75 6.63 2.47 10.78
N ALA A 76 6.92 3.78 10.65
CA ALA A 76 6.36 4.60 9.58
C ALA A 76 6.95 4.21 8.22
N VAL A 77 6.10 3.84 7.28
CA VAL A 77 6.51 3.33 5.95
C VAL A 77 6.01 4.18 4.79
N ALA A 78 4.94 4.96 4.97
CA ALA A 78 4.45 5.88 3.94
C ALA A 78 3.69 7.08 4.52
N ILE A 79 3.67 8.18 3.76
CA ILE A 79 2.82 9.35 4.01
C ILE A 79 1.91 9.52 2.81
N VAL A 80 0.62 9.69 3.08
CA VAL A 80 -0.45 9.82 2.08
C VAL A 80 -1.14 11.15 2.30
N ALA A 81 -0.96 12.09 1.38
CA ALA A 81 -1.71 13.33 1.36
C ALA A 81 -2.83 13.20 0.32
N ARG A 82 -4.09 13.18 0.77
CA ARG A 82 -5.24 13.10 -0.15
C ARG A 82 -5.72 14.50 -0.56
N ALA A 83 -6.02 14.70 -1.84
CA ALA A 83 -6.70 15.92 -2.29
C ALA A 83 -8.23 15.79 -2.16
N SER A 84 -8.77 14.59 -2.40
CA SER A 84 -10.19 14.23 -2.35
C SER A 84 -10.37 12.73 -2.04
N GLY A 85 -11.60 12.25 -1.91
CA GLY A 85 -11.92 10.82 -1.68
C GLY A 85 -12.09 10.43 -0.20
N ASP A 86 -12.09 9.13 0.10
CA ASP A 86 -12.15 8.57 1.45
C ASP A 86 -10.77 8.44 2.10
N ALA A 87 -10.73 8.27 3.43
CA ALA A 87 -9.46 8.14 4.14
C ALA A 87 -8.91 6.73 3.90
N PRO A 88 -7.59 6.56 3.72
CA PRO A 88 -7.02 5.25 3.48
C PRO A 88 -7.28 4.32 4.68
N ASN A 89 -7.71 3.10 4.39
CA ASN A 89 -7.93 2.03 5.35
C ASN A 89 -6.74 1.04 5.32
N PRO A 90 -6.35 0.43 6.46
CA PRO A 90 -5.42 -0.69 6.45
C PRO A 90 -5.72 -1.80 5.42
N SER A 91 -6.98 -2.04 5.07
CA SER A 91 -7.37 -3.01 4.02
C SER A 91 -6.94 -2.61 2.61
N ASP A 92 -6.64 -1.33 2.39
CA ASP A 92 -6.24 -0.80 1.08
C ASP A 92 -4.73 -0.92 0.86
N VAL A 93 -3.99 -1.36 1.90
CA VAL A 93 -2.55 -1.57 1.85
C VAL A 93 -2.25 -3.00 1.43
N LEU A 94 -1.49 -3.14 0.35
CA LEU A 94 -1.01 -4.44 -0.09
C LEU A 94 0.16 -4.92 0.75
N LEU A 95 0.11 -6.19 1.14
CA LEU A 95 1.27 -6.86 1.74
C LEU A 95 1.97 -7.70 0.66
N VAL A 96 3.24 -7.38 0.40
CA VAL A 96 4.04 -8.04 -0.63
C VAL A 96 5.22 -8.74 0.04
N GLU A 97 5.29 -10.06 -0.10
CA GLU A 97 6.42 -10.83 0.38
C GLU A 97 7.57 -10.74 -0.65
N ARG A 98 8.78 -10.31 -0.22
CA ARG A 98 9.98 -10.35 -1.09
C ARG A 98 10.80 -11.60 -0.82
N GLY A 99 11.08 -12.34 -1.88
CA GLY A 99 12.07 -13.42 -1.85
C GLY A 99 13.48 -12.83 -1.93
N VAL A 100 14.34 -13.15 -0.97
CA VAL A 100 15.76 -12.88 -1.10
C VAL A 100 16.32 -13.91 -2.09
N HIS A 101 16.70 -13.50 -3.29
CA HIS A 101 17.48 -14.36 -4.18
C HIS A 101 18.91 -14.39 -3.64
N SER A 102 19.27 -15.54 -3.06
CA SER A 102 20.64 -15.90 -2.67
C SER A 102 21.50 -16.25 -3.89
#